data_AF-B1TFE7-F1
#
_entry.id   AF-B1TFE7-F1
#
_cell.length_a   1.000
_cell.length_b   1.000
_cell.length_c   1.000
_cell.angle_alpha   90.00
_cell.angle_beta   90.00
_cell.angle_gamma   90.00
#
_symmetry.space_group_name_H-M   'P 1'
#
loop_
_entity.id
_entity.type
_entity.pdbx_description
1 polymer ?
#
loop_
_entity_poly.entity_id
_entity_poly.type
_entity_poly.pdbx_seq_one_letter_code
_entity_poly.pdbx_strand_id
1 'polypeptide(L)' 'MIGDILDDVEAGRAARCGTILVDCGNETEWRIDARRTPLHVVTRLDLAADIVVREAVRRHGSWVRR' A
#
# COMPACT_ATOMS: atom_id res chain seq x y z
N MET A 1 1.23 1.58 -4.82
CA MET A 1 2.45 1.93 -4.08
C MET A 1 2.43 1.20 -2.75
N ILE A 2 3.46 0.43 -2.46
CA ILE A 2 3.71 -0.13 -1.12
C ILE A 2 4.93 0.62 -0.62
N GLY A 3 4.85 1.19 0.58
CA GLY A 3 5.95 1.93 1.20
C GLY A 3 5.93 1.77 2.71
N ASP A 4 7.00 2.18 3.37
CA ASP A 4 7.20 2.06 4.81
C ASP A 4 7.13 3.41 5.54
N ILE A 5 7.02 4.51 4.79
CA ILE A 5 6.81 5.87 5.31
C ILE A 5 5.66 6.61 4.61
N LEU A 6 5.16 7.68 5.22
CA LEU A 6 4.04 8.49 4.70
C LEU A 6 4.39 9.26 3.41
N ASP A 7 5.67 9.49 3.13
CA ASP A 7 6.13 10.09 1.88
C ASP A 7 5.84 9.17 0.68
N ASP A 8 5.98 7.85 0.83
CA ASP A 8 5.59 6.89 -0.22
C ASP A 8 4.08 6.89 -0.45
N VAL A 9 3.31 7.05 0.63
CA VAL A 9 1.85 7.17 0.56
C VAL A 9 1.46 8.43 -0.19
N GLU A 10 2.10 9.56 0.11
CA GLU A 10 1.89 10.83 -0.58
C GLU A 10 2.26 10.72 -2.07
N ALA A 11 3.41 10.16 -2.39
CA ALA A 11 3.85 9.93 -3.76
C ALA A 11 2.90 9.00 -4.53
N GLY A 12 2.47 7.90 -3.90
CA GLY A 12 1.51 6.97 -4.47
C GLY A 12 0.15 7.62 -4.75
N ARG A 13 -0.35 8.44 -3.82
CA ARG A 13 -1.59 9.21 -4.02
C ARG A 13 -1.46 10.25 -5.13
N ALA A 14 -0.34 10.97 -5.19
CA ALA A 14 -0.05 11.92 -6.27
C ALA A 14 -0.04 11.23 -7.65
N ALA A 15 0.48 10.01 -7.72
CA ALA A 15 0.46 9.15 -8.91
C ALA A 15 -0.88 8.45 -9.16
N ARG A 16 -1.93 8.73 -8.37
CA ARG A 16 -3.26 8.08 -8.44
C ARG A 16 -3.21 6.56 -8.28
N CYS A 17 -2.21 6.05 -7.58
CA CYS A 17 -2.10 4.64 -7.21
C CYS A 17 -2.85 4.35 -5.91
N GLY A 18 -3.30 3.10 -5.73
CA GLY A 18 -3.65 2.61 -4.40
C GLY A 18 -2.41 2.52 -3.51
N THR A 19 -2.54 2.85 -2.24
CA THR A 19 -1.41 2.96 -1.29
C THR A 19 -1.55 2.00 -0.12
N ILE A 20 -0.47 1.29 0.21
CA ILE A 20 -0.37 0.43 1.39
C ILE A 20 0.85 0.89 2.19
N LEU A 21 0.65 1.25 3.46
CA LEU A 21 1.74 1.54 4.39
C LEU A 21 2.11 0.26 5.14
N VAL A 22 3.39 -0.09 5.14
CA VAL A 22 3.97 -1.14 5.97
C VAL A 22 4.56 -0.48 7.21
N ASP A 23 3.79 -0.44 8.29
CA ASP A 23 4.22 0.10 9.57
C ASP A 23 5.15 -0.91 10.28
N CYS A 24 6.44 -0.84 9.92
CA CYS A 24 7.52 -1.58 10.56
C CYS A 24 8.38 -0.69 11.48
N GLY A 25 7.89 0.50 11.85
CA GLY A 25 8.59 1.47 12.70
C GLY A 25 9.54 2.43 11.98
N ASN A 26 9.58 2.42 10.65
CA ASN A 26 10.40 3.34 9.85
C ASN A 26 9.79 4.76 9.79
N GLU A 27 8.45 4.87 9.82
CA GLU A 27 7.78 6.15 9.99
C GLU A 27 7.89 6.62 11.44
N THR A 28 8.38 7.84 11.62
CA THR A 28 8.57 8.48 12.94
C THR A 28 7.82 9.81 13.05
N GLU A 29 7.39 10.38 11.93
CA GLU A 29 6.63 11.61 11.80
C GLU A 29 5.21 11.32 11.26
N TRP A 30 4.29 11.00 12.17
CA TRP A 30 2.91 10.63 11.86
C TRP A 30 2.02 11.83 11.47
N ARG A 31 2.36 12.48 10.35
CA ARG A 31 1.65 13.64 9.78
C ARG A 31 0.53 13.18 8.85
N ILE A 32 -0.55 12.68 9.44
CA ILE A 32 -1.71 12.19 8.68
C ILE A 32 -2.55 13.36 8.15
N ASP A 33 -2.75 13.38 6.83
CA ASP A 33 -3.64 14.30 6.13
C ASP A 33 -4.32 13.63 4.93
N ALA A 34 -5.14 14.38 4.19
CA ALA A 34 -5.86 13.89 3.01
C ALA A 34 -4.95 13.40 1.85
N ARG A 35 -3.64 13.65 1.89
CA ARG A 35 -2.64 13.16 0.92
C ARG A 35 -1.77 12.05 1.49
N ARG A 36 -1.69 11.92 2.82
CA ARG A 36 -0.88 10.94 3.56
C ARG A 36 -1.67 9.81 4.22
N THR A 37 -3.00 9.74 4.07
CA THR A 37 -3.77 8.55 4.51
C THR A 37 -3.62 7.38 3.53
N PRO A 38 -3.03 6.23 3.92
CA PRO A 38 -2.99 5.06 3.05
C PRO A 38 -4.37 4.38 2.92
N LEU A 39 -4.58 3.58 1.88
CA LEU A 39 -5.79 2.73 1.77
C LEU A 39 -5.73 1.55 2.75
N HIS A 40 -4.54 1.02 2.98
CA HIS A 40 -4.30 -0.06 3.93
C HIS A 40 -3.06 0.23 4.76
N VAL A 41 -3.08 -0.17 6.02
CA VAL A 41 -1.90 -0.23 6.89
C VAL A 41 -1.71 -1.69 7.30
N VAL A 42 -0.49 -2.20 7.17
CA VAL A 42 -0.10 -3.54 7.60
C VAL A 42 1.22 -3.47 8.34
N THR A 43 1.56 -4.50 9.11
CA THR A 43 2.83 -4.53 9.88
C THR A 43 3.94 -5.32 9.19
N ARG A 44 3.63 -6.02 8.09
CA ARG A 44 4.57 -6.89 7.36
C ARG A 44 4.32 -6.83 5.87
N LEU A 45 5.39 -6.97 5.09
CA LEU A 45 5.36 -6.82 3.64
C LEU A 45 4.54 -7.91 2.93
N ASP A 46 4.57 -9.15 3.42
CA ASP A 46 3.79 -10.25 2.85
C ASP A 46 2.26 -10.03 2.97
N LEU A 47 1.81 -9.38 4.05
CA LEU A 47 0.40 -8.95 4.16
C LEU A 47 0.03 -7.90 3.10
N ALA A 48 0.95 -6.99 2.77
CA ALA A 48 0.75 -6.04 1.66
C ALA A 48 0.67 -6.78 0.32
N ALA A 49 1.53 -7.77 0.10
CA ALA A 49 1.51 -8.60 -1.11
C ALA A 49 0.19 -9.37 -1.24
N ASP A 50 -0.32 -9.96 -0.16
CA ASP A 50 -1.63 -10.64 -0.15
C ASP A 50 -2.77 -9.72 -0.58
N ILE A 51 -2.76 -8.47 -0.12
CA ILE A 51 -3.74 -7.47 -0.55
C ILE A 51 -3.62 -7.20 -2.05
N VAL A 52 -2.40 -7.01 -2.57
CA VAL A 52 -2.16 -6.77 -4.00
C VAL A 52 -2.64 -7.94 -4.85
N VAL A 53 -2.35 -9.19 -4.45
CA VAL A 53 -2.81 -10.39 -5.18
C VAL A 53 -4.33 -10.45 -5.20
N ARG A 54 -5.00 -10.23 -4.06
CA ARG A 54 -6.47 -10.23 -3.98
C ARG A 54 -7.08 -9.13 -4.85
N GLU A 55 -6.50 -7.94 -4.85
CA GLU A 55 -6.91 -6.82 -5.69
C GLU A 55 -6.69 -7.09 -7.18
N ALA A 56 -5.58 -7.73 -7.56
CA ALA A 56 -5.30 -8.13 -8.93
C ALA A 56 -6.30 -9.18 -9.42
N VAL A 57 -6.60 -10.20 -8.60
CA VAL A 57 -7.62 -11.21 -8.92
C VAL A 57 -9.01 -10.57 -9.08
N ARG A 58 -9.37 -9.63 -8.19
CA ARG A 58 -10.63 -8.88 -8.30
C ARG A 58 -10.74 -8.07 -9.60
N ARG A 59 -9.65 -7.39 -10.01
CA ARG A 59 -9.65 -6.50 -11.17
C ARG A 59 -9.47 -7.22 -12.52
N HIS A 60 -8.74 -8.32 -12.54
CA HIS A 60 -8.27 -8.95 -13.78
C HIS A 60 -8.61 -10.45 -13.90
N GLY A 61 -9.30 -11.03 -12.92
CA GLY A 61 -9.55 -12.46 -12.85
C GLY A 61 -8.33 -13.26 -12.36
N SER A 62 -8.48 -14.59 -12.26
CA SER A 62 -7.40 -15.46 -11.80
C SER A 62 -6.30 -15.57 -12.87
N TRP A 63 -5.11 -15.05 -12.58
CA TRP A 63 -3.92 -15.29 -13.38
C TRP A 63 -3.37 -16.68 -13.02
N VAL A 64 -3.89 -17.72 -13.68
CA VAL A 64 -3.31 -19.07 -13.58
C VAL A 64 -2.04 -19.09 -14.41
N ARG A 65 -0.88 -19.00 -13.74
CA ARG A 65 0.40 -19.33 -14.37
C ARG A 65 0.36 -20.84 -14.64
N ARG A 66 0.21 -21.22 -15.91
CA ARG A 66 0.36 -22.60 -16.36
C ARG A 66 1.85 -22.93 -16.45
#